data_AF-A0A811Z849-F1
#
_entry.id   AF-A0A811Z849-F1
#
_cell.length_a   1.000
_cell.length_b   1.000
_cell.length_c   1.000
_cell.angle_alpha   90.00
_cell.angle_beta   90.00
_cell.angle_gamma   90.00
#
_symmetry.space_group_name_H-M   'P 1'
#
loop_
_entity.id
_entity.type
_entity.pdbx_description
1 polymer ?
#
loop_
_entity_poly.entity_id
_entity_poly.type
_entity_poly.pdbx_seq_one_letter_code
_entity_poly.pdbx_strand_id
1 'polypeptide(L)'
;MPGEASDVVTSGAAADVVPSGDTAEVLMSREAVDVLASGEALDVVTSGETADVVTSGEAADVVMCGDTVDVLMSGEAVDVLTSGQAVDVVMSGEAVDVLMSGDTVDVLMSGEAVDVLTSGQAVDVVMSGEASDVVTSGEAVEVIASGKAVDVVTTGEAGDVLISGAAADVVPSGEPVDVLASGDPVDVLMSGEAVDVLASGEAPDVVPCGDAVEVVTSGGVVDVVASGGAADMVPSGDDVDVVTSGDTVDVVSSGEAIEVLASGKGVDVVMPGEAGDVVTSGAAADVVPSGDTAVVVTSRGAVDVVSSGEADDVVPSGNTVDVVMSGKAVEVLASGKVVDVVMSGEAGDVLISGAAADVVPCGDTADMVTSG
;
A
#
# COMPACT_ATOMS: atom_id res chain seq x y z
N MET A 1 -34.43 34.39 33.68
CA MET A 1 -33.01 34.54 33.29
C MET A 1 -33.04 35.19 31.92
N PRO A 2 -32.15 36.14 31.59
CA PRO A 2 -32.03 36.51 30.19
C PRO A 2 -31.51 35.25 29.47
N GLY A 3 -32.28 34.76 28.49
CA GLY A 3 -31.75 33.76 27.57
C GLY A 3 -30.61 34.41 26.82
N GLU A 4 -29.48 33.71 26.71
CA GLU A 4 -28.38 34.18 25.90
C GLU A 4 -28.89 34.28 24.45
N ALA A 5 -28.92 35.51 23.97
CA ALA A 5 -29.60 35.86 22.73
C ALA A 5 -28.60 35.65 21.58
N SER A 6 -29.06 34.99 20.52
CA SER A 6 -28.36 34.96 19.24
C SER A 6 -28.03 36.39 18.80
N ASP A 7 -26.75 36.68 18.55
CA ASP A 7 -26.25 37.98 18.08
C ASP A 7 -25.80 37.88 16.63
N VAL A 8 -26.20 38.83 15.79
CA VAL A 8 -25.89 38.84 14.34
C VAL A 8 -25.24 40.17 13.98
N VAL A 9 -23.95 40.13 13.65
CA VAL A 9 -23.11 41.27 13.28
C VAL A 9 -22.69 41.13 11.80
N THR A 10 -23.37 41.83 10.88
CA THR A 10 -23.05 41.82 9.45
C THR A 10 -22.54 43.18 8.95
N SER A 11 -21.63 43.18 7.97
CA SER A 11 -21.15 44.41 7.32
C SER A 11 -21.15 44.39 5.77
N GLY A 12 -21.60 43.29 5.14
CA GLY A 12 -21.70 43.12 3.68
C GLY A 12 -23.12 43.27 3.10
N ALA A 13 -23.22 43.47 1.79
CA ALA A 13 -24.48 43.55 1.06
C ALA A 13 -24.93 42.17 0.52
N ALA A 14 -26.24 41.95 0.42
CA ALA A 14 -26.87 40.74 -0.14
C ALA A 14 -26.60 39.43 0.62
N ALA A 15 -26.45 39.48 1.95
CA ALA A 15 -26.41 38.32 2.83
C ALA A 15 -27.80 38.05 3.44
N ASP A 16 -28.35 36.84 3.27
CA ASP A 16 -29.57 36.39 3.97
C ASP A 16 -29.19 35.50 5.18
N VAL A 17 -29.50 35.95 6.41
CA VAL A 17 -29.21 35.21 7.66
C VAL A 17 -30.51 34.77 8.34
N VAL A 18 -30.68 33.46 8.52
CA VAL A 18 -31.84 32.83 9.17
C VAL A 18 -31.36 31.87 10.27
N PRO A 19 -30.98 32.36 11.48
CA PRO A 19 -30.62 31.51 12.60
C PRO A 19 -31.87 31.08 13.37
N SER A 20 -31.96 29.80 13.69
CA SER A 20 -33.06 29.19 14.43
C SER A 20 -32.54 28.27 15.54
N GLY A 21 -32.11 28.86 16.65
CA GLY A 21 -31.74 28.16 17.88
C GLY A 21 -31.18 29.09 18.95
N ASP A 22 -31.03 28.57 20.17
CA ASP A 22 -30.54 29.33 21.32
C ASP A 22 -29.02 29.56 21.17
N THR A 23 -28.51 30.70 21.65
CA THR A 23 -27.07 31.07 21.68
C THR A 23 -26.30 31.23 20.36
N ALA A 24 -26.93 31.17 19.18
CA ALA A 24 -26.18 31.24 17.91
C ALA A 24 -25.58 32.64 17.60
N GLU A 25 -24.26 32.80 17.50
CA GLU A 25 -23.61 34.08 17.11
C GLU A 25 -23.17 34.09 15.62
N VAL A 26 -23.54 35.11 14.84
CA VAL A 26 -23.16 35.22 13.40
C VAL A 26 -22.39 36.51 13.14
N LEU A 27 -21.11 36.43 12.77
CA LEU A 27 -20.24 37.57 12.43
C LEU A 27 -19.81 37.51 10.95
N MET A 28 -20.19 38.51 10.14
CA MET A 28 -19.89 38.58 8.71
C MET A 28 -19.21 39.89 8.29
N SER A 29 -18.11 39.79 7.52
CA SER A 29 -17.37 40.96 7.04
C SER A 29 -17.49 41.31 5.54
N ARG A 30 -18.13 40.47 4.71
CA ARG A 30 -18.16 40.59 3.23
C ARG A 30 -19.50 40.19 2.57
N GLU A 31 -19.61 40.35 1.24
CA GLU A 31 -20.86 40.31 0.44
C GLU A 31 -21.32 38.87 0.10
N ALA A 32 -22.58 38.69 -0.35
CA ALA A 32 -23.13 37.45 -0.92
C ALA A 32 -22.88 36.16 -0.10
N VAL A 33 -23.09 36.25 1.23
CA VAL A 33 -23.03 35.12 2.16
C VAL A 33 -24.43 34.76 2.64
N ASP A 34 -24.98 33.61 2.26
CA ASP A 34 -26.27 33.15 2.81
C ASP A 34 -26.04 32.18 3.98
N VAL A 35 -26.62 32.45 5.16
CA VAL A 35 -26.54 31.58 6.34
C VAL A 35 -27.93 31.11 6.75
N LEU A 36 -28.21 29.82 6.55
CA LEU A 36 -29.38 29.12 7.06
C LEU A 36 -28.95 28.17 8.17
N ALA A 37 -29.18 28.55 9.43
CA ALA A 37 -28.76 27.76 10.58
C ALA A 37 -29.93 27.34 11.46
N SER A 38 -29.97 26.07 11.86
CA SER A 38 -30.91 25.55 12.84
C SER A 38 -30.19 24.70 13.88
N GLY A 39 -30.42 24.98 15.16
CA GLY A 39 -29.81 24.24 16.28
C GLY A 39 -29.17 25.13 17.35
N GLU A 40 -28.85 24.55 18.51
CA GLU A 40 -28.40 25.26 19.70
C GLU A 40 -26.88 25.49 19.69
N ALA A 41 -26.41 26.62 20.25
CA ALA A 41 -24.99 26.93 20.45
C ALA A 41 -24.13 26.86 19.17
N LEU A 42 -24.53 27.62 18.15
CA LEU A 42 -23.89 27.63 16.84
C LEU A 42 -23.25 28.99 16.52
N ASP A 43 -21.93 29.05 16.40
CA ASP A 43 -21.22 30.28 16.05
C ASP A 43 -20.73 30.26 14.59
N VAL A 44 -21.12 31.26 13.77
CA VAL A 44 -20.72 31.39 12.36
C VAL A 44 -19.93 32.68 12.13
N VAL A 45 -18.65 32.57 11.81
CA VAL A 45 -17.77 33.71 11.49
C VAL A 45 -17.27 33.59 10.06
N THR A 46 -17.61 34.53 9.18
CA THR A 46 -17.20 34.52 7.76
C THR A 46 -16.62 35.85 7.29
N SER A 47 -15.55 35.76 6.50
CA SER A 47 -14.89 36.90 5.86
C SER A 47 -14.72 36.81 4.35
N GLY A 48 -15.35 35.80 3.73
CA GLY A 48 -15.31 35.49 2.29
C GLY A 48 -16.29 36.24 1.41
N GLU A 49 -16.03 36.31 0.09
CA GLU A 49 -16.84 37.09 -0.86
C GLU A 49 -18.13 36.42 -1.39
N THR A 50 -18.23 35.10 -1.35
CA THR A 50 -19.41 34.32 -1.78
C THR A 50 -19.40 33.02 -0.99
N ALA A 51 -20.10 32.95 0.14
CA ALA A 51 -20.00 31.80 1.03
C ALA A 51 -21.37 31.42 1.61
N ASP A 52 -21.88 30.25 1.27
CA ASP A 52 -23.18 29.81 1.77
C ASP A 52 -23.00 28.81 2.92
N VAL A 53 -23.54 29.09 4.12
CA VAL A 53 -23.60 28.14 5.24
C VAL A 53 -25.02 27.65 5.43
N VAL A 54 -25.24 26.35 5.28
CA VAL A 54 -26.47 25.67 5.65
C VAL A 54 -26.14 24.64 6.72
N THR A 55 -26.60 24.84 7.94
CA THR A 55 -26.29 23.98 9.08
C THR A 55 -27.54 23.56 9.85
N SER A 56 -27.64 22.27 10.16
CA SER A 56 -28.67 21.73 11.05
C SER A 56 -28.04 20.83 12.12
N GLY A 57 -27.89 21.30 13.35
CA GLY A 57 -27.11 20.58 14.34
C GLY A 57 -26.95 21.28 15.68
N GLU A 58 -26.64 20.54 16.73
CA GLU A 58 -26.34 21.11 18.05
C GLU A 58 -24.84 21.31 18.21
N ALA A 59 -24.43 22.42 18.86
CA ALA A 59 -23.05 22.73 19.25
C ALA A 59 -22.05 22.69 18.07
N ALA A 60 -22.33 23.43 16.99
CA ALA A 60 -21.56 23.36 15.75
C ALA A 60 -21.04 24.75 15.33
N ASP A 61 -19.73 24.91 15.19
CA ASP A 61 -19.07 26.19 14.88
C ASP A 61 -18.51 26.23 13.45
N VAL A 62 -18.69 27.36 12.74
CA VAL A 62 -18.22 27.56 11.35
C VAL A 62 -17.40 28.84 11.24
N VAL A 63 -16.10 28.72 10.95
CA VAL A 63 -15.19 29.84 10.72
C VAL A 63 -14.58 29.75 9.33
N MET A 64 -14.91 30.70 8.45
CA MET A 64 -14.50 30.69 7.04
C MET A 64 -13.74 31.97 6.65
N CYS A 65 -12.56 31.79 6.06
CA CYS A 65 -11.72 32.87 5.58
C CYS A 65 -11.23 32.61 4.15
N GLY A 66 -11.96 33.09 3.16
CA GLY A 66 -11.56 32.98 1.76
C GLY A 66 -12.76 33.03 0.83
N ASP A 67 -12.56 32.96 -0.48
CA ASP A 67 -13.60 33.27 -1.47
C ASP A 67 -14.30 31.98 -1.93
N THR A 68 -15.57 32.05 -2.32
CA THR A 68 -16.33 30.87 -2.82
C THR A 68 -16.27 29.68 -1.86
N VAL A 69 -16.75 29.83 -0.62
CA VAL A 69 -16.69 28.75 0.40
C VAL A 69 -18.10 28.36 0.83
N ASP A 70 -18.58 27.18 0.42
CA ASP A 70 -19.92 26.71 0.78
C ASP A 70 -19.83 25.58 1.83
N VAL A 71 -20.57 25.71 2.93
CA VAL A 71 -20.63 24.72 4.03
C VAL A 71 -22.07 24.23 4.20
N LEU A 72 -22.33 22.97 3.88
CA LEU A 72 -23.60 22.27 4.17
C LEU A 72 -23.36 21.18 5.20
N MET A 73 -23.75 21.40 6.46
CA MET A 73 -23.50 20.43 7.54
C MET A 73 -24.76 20.02 8.31
N SER A 74 -24.78 18.77 8.78
CA SER A 74 -25.82 18.27 9.67
C SER A 74 -25.28 17.33 10.73
N GLY A 75 -25.87 17.37 11.93
CA GLY A 75 -25.54 16.47 13.03
C GLY A 75 -25.01 17.19 14.28
N GLU A 76 -24.38 16.48 15.20
CA GLU A 76 -24.06 17.01 16.54
C GLU A 76 -22.56 17.20 16.72
N ALA A 77 -22.15 18.31 17.35
CA ALA A 77 -20.76 18.63 17.64
C ALA A 77 -19.86 18.61 16.39
N VAL A 78 -20.16 19.46 15.41
CA VAL A 78 -19.49 19.48 14.10
C VAL A 78 -18.84 20.85 13.86
N ASP A 79 -17.52 20.90 13.75
CA ASP A 79 -16.77 22.15 13.62
C ASP A 79 -16.07 22.28 12.25
N VAL A 80 -16.20 23.45 11.59
CA VAL A 80 -15.51 23.78 10.32
C VAL A 80 -14.63 25.00 10.48
N LEU A 81 -13.34 24.83 10.21
CA LEU A 81 -12.39 25.94 10.05
C LEU A 81 -11.71 25.83 8.68
N THR A 82 -12.08 26.69 7.73
CA THR A 82 -11.49 26.70 6.39
C THR A 82 -10.89 28.05 6.01
N SER A 83 -9.75 27.98 5.33
CA SER A 83 -9.08 29.12 4.71
C SER A 83 -8.61 28.77 3.31
N GLY A 84 -8.89 29.63 2.34
CA GLY A 84 -8.57 29.37 0.93
C GLY A 84 -9.71 29.70 -0.01
N GLN A 85 -9.52 29.50 -1.29
CA GLN A 85 -10.52 29.83 -2.29
C GLN A 85 -11.23 28.57 -2.79
N ALA A 86 -12.52 28.66 -3.12
CA ALA A 86 -13.29 27.57 -3.73
C ALA A 86 -13.29 26.30 -2.86
N VAL A 87 -13.80 26.40 -1.63
CA VAL A 87 -13.82 25.28 -0.67
C VAL A 87 -15.25 24.88 -0.38
N ASP A 88 -15.68 23.69 -0.82
CA ASP A 88 -17.01 23.18 -0.54
C ASP A 88 -16.94 22.07 0.54
N VAL A 89 -17.60 22.27 1.70
CA VAL A 89 -17.69 21.28 2.78
C VAL A 89 -19.13 20.81 2.94
N VAL A 90 -19.39 19.54 2.64
CA VAL A 90 -20.69 18.89 2.83
C VAL A 90 -20.53 17.74 3.81
N MET A 91 -21.19 17.79 4.96
CA MET A 91 -21.06 16.72 5.95
C MET A 91 -22.33 16.37 6.71
N SER A 92 -22.42 15.11 7.11
CA SER A 92 -23.48 14.60 7.99
C SER A 92 -22.91 13.63 9.00
N GLY A 93 -23.12 13.85 10.28
CA GLY A 93 -22.50 12.96 11.26
C GLY A 93 -22.49 13.47 12.67
N GLU A 94 -21.94 12.68 13.58
CA GLU A 94 -21.71 13.09 14.95
C GLU A 94 -20.21 13.23 15.18
N ALA A 95 -19.80 14.30 15.88
CA ALA A 95 -18.41 14.55 16.25
C ALA A 95 -17.45 14.56 15.04
N VAL A 96 -17.68 15.44 14.06
CA VAL A 96 -16.89 15.54 12.82
C VAL A 96 -16.19 16.89 12.78
N ASP A 97 -14.86 16.89 12.74
CA ASP A 97 -14.06 18.13 12.68
C ASP A 97 -13.36 18.29 11.31
N VAL A 98 -13.52 19.46 10.69
CA VAL A 98 -12.95 19.78 9.36
C VAL A 98 -12.06 21.02 9.40
N LEU A 99 -10.74 20.83 9.22
CA LEU A 99 -9.73 21.89 9.20
C LEU A 99 -9.02 21.96 7.83
N MET A 100 -9.14 23.10 7.14
CA MET A 100 -8.67 23.25 5.75
C MET A 100 -7.83 24.49 5.51
N SER A 101 -6.74 24.30 4.78
CA SER A 101 -5.94 25.41 4.27
C SER A 101 -5.49 25.19 2.83
N GLY A 102 -5.86 26.14 1.97
CA GLY A 102 -5.44 26.14 0.58
C GLY A 102 -6.62 26.10 -0.38
N ASP A 103 -6.31 26.07 -1.66
CA ASP A 103 -7.27 26.45 -2.69
C ASP A 103 -7.89 25.21 -3.33
N THR A 104 -9.15 25.34 -3.75
CA THR A 104 -9.94 24.31 -4.44
C THR A 104 -9.96 23.02 -3.63
N VAL A 105 -10.50 23.06 -2.41
CA VAL A 105 -10.51 21.92 -1.48
C VAL A 105 -11.95 21.52 -1.19
N ASP A 106 -12.39 20.37 -1.68
CA ASP A 106 -13.76 19.91 -1.49
C ASP A 106 -13.82 18.70 -0.54
N VAL A 107 -14.73 18.75 0.44
CA VAL A 107 -14.89 17.66 1.41
C VAL A 107 -16.32 17.24 1.59
N LEU A 108 -16.55 15.95 1.37
CA LEU A 108 -17.84 15.29 1.46
C LEU A 108 -17.76 14.15 2.47
N MET A 109 -18.41 14.29 3.62
CA MET A 109 -18.31 13.31 4.70
C MET A 109 -19.62 12.82 5.25
N SER A 110 -19.70 11.52 5.55
CA SER A 110 -20.81 10.95 6.29
C SER A 110 -20.33 9.92 7.30
N GLY A 111 -20.66 10.06 8.57
CA GLY A 111 -20.13 9.12 9.54
C GLY A 111 -20.22 9.58 10.97
N GLU A 112 -19.65 8.79 11.86
CA GLU A 112 -19.47 9.16 13.25
C GLU A 112 -17.98 9.23 13.53
N ALA A 113 -17.53 10.29 14.21
CA ALA A 113 -16.14 10.49 14.60
C ALA A 113 -15.17 10.41 13.40
N VAL A 114 -15.37 11.27 12.39
CA VAL A 114 -14.53 11.30 11.17
C VAL A 114 -13.90 12.68 11.08
N ASP A 115 -12.55 12.75 11.10
CA ASP A 115 -11.82 14.03 11.09
C ASP A 115 -11.07 14.27 9.78
N VAL A 116 -11.06 15.52 9.29
CA VAL A 116 -10.34 15.92 8.08
C VAL A 116 -9.39 17.07 8.32
N LEU A 117 -8.13 16.83 7.99
CA LEU A 117 -7.10 17.84 7.93
C LEU A 117 -6.48 17.87 6.54
N THR A 118 -6.74 18.94 5.78
CA THR A 118 -6.13 19.09 4.46
C THR A 118 -5.37 20.41 4.30
N SER A 119 -4.19 20.30 3.70
CA SER A 119 -3.35 21.43 3.34
C SER A 119 -2.81 21.30 1.92
N GLY A 120 -2.88 22.39 1.17
CA GLY A 120 -2.33 22.43 -0.18
C GLY A 120 -3.39 22.80 -1.21
N GLN A 121 -3.20 22.39 -2.44
CA GLN A 121 -4.06 22.85 -3.54
C GLN A 121 -4.73 21.67 -4.19
N ALA A 122 -5.98 21.86 -4.59
CA ALA A 122 -6.76 20.85 -5.30
C ALA A 122 -6.83 19.53 -4.52
N VAL A 123 -7.23 19.59 -3.24
CA VAL A 123 -7.38 18.39 -2.42
C VAL A 123 -8.85 18.08 -2.19
N ASP A 124 -9.26 16.90 -2.63
CA ASP A 124 -10.61 16.42 -2.41
C ASP A 124 -10.60 15.26 -1.40
N VAL A 125 -11.45 15.35 -0.37
CA VAL A 125 -11.59 14.28 0.62
C VAL A 125 -13.04 13.81 0.71
N VAL A 126 -13.25 12.52 0.44
CA VAL A 126 -14.56 11.87 0.57
C VAL A 126 -14.46 10.71 1.54
N MET A 127 -15.11 10.80 2.71
CA MET A 127 -15.19 9.67 3.63
C MET A 127 -16.61 9.27 3.99
N SER A 128 -16.78 7.95 4.11
CA SER A 128 -18.00 7.39 4.68
C SER A 128 -17.68 6.24 5.61
N GLY A 129 -18.01 6.37 6.88
CA GLY A 129 -17.60 5.34 7.82
C GLY A 129 -17.80 5.71 9.27
N GLU A 130 -17.25 4.88 10.12
CA GLU A 130 -17.16 5.17 11.53
C GLU A 130 -15.68 5.26 11.88
N ALA A 131 -15.32 6.25 12.70
CA ALA A 131 -13.99 6.37 13.28
C ALA A 131 -12.87 6.31 12.24
N SER A 132 -12.93 7.14 11.19
CA SER A 132 -12.01 7.11 10.04
C SER A 132 -11.45 8.51 9.80
N ASP A 133 -10.14 8.63 9.62
CA ASP A 133 -9.47 9.94 9.57
C ASP A 133 -8.73 10.17 8.25
N VAL A 134 -8.74 11.43 7.78
CA VAL A 134 -7.98 11.85 6.60
C VAL A 134 -7.05 13.01 6.89
N VAL A 135 -5.77 12.81 6.57
CA VAL A 135 -4.76 13.85 6.56
C VAL A 135 -4.08 13.93 5.20
N THR A 136 -4.27 15.06 4.49
CA THR A 136 -3.61 15.29 3.20
C THR A 136 -2.72 16.52 3.23
N SER A 137 -1.54 16.38 2.62
CA SER A 137 -0.68 17.53 2.38
C SER A 137 0.01 17.44 1.03
N GLY A 138 -0.09 18.51 0.26
CA GLY A 138 0.54 18.57 -1.04
C GLY A 138 -0.39 19.11 -2.10
N GLU A 139 -0.01 18.91 -3.33
CA GLU A 139 -0.80 19.40 -4.45
C GLU A 139 -1.48 18.21 -5.11
N ALA A 140 -2.75 18.40 -5.46
CA ALA A 140 -3.55 17.44 -6.22
C ALA A 140 -3.61 16.06 -5.54
N VAL A 141 -4.00 16.05 -4.26
CA VAL A 141 -4.06 14.82 -3.45
C VAL A 141 -5.52 14.45 -3.21
N GLU A 142 -5.92 13.26 -3.64
CA GLU A 142 -7.29 12.76 -3.47
C GLU A 142 -7.34 11.63 -2.44
N VAL A 143 -8.30 11.74 -1.52
CA VAL A 143 -8.52 10.72 -0.50
C VAL A 143 -9.96 10.28 -0.50
N ILE A 144 -10.13 8.97 -0.71
CA ILE A 144 -11.43 8.33 -0.60
C ILE A 144 -11.30 7.11 0.29
N ALA A 145 -12.00 7.13 1.41
CA ALA A 145 -11.91 6.01 2.33
C ALA A 145 -13.23 5.71 3.03
N SER A 146 -13.49 4.41 3.15
CA SER A 146 -14.78 3.93 3.60
C SER A 146 -14.72 2.62 4.33
N GLY A 147 -15.63 2.47 5.28
CA GLY A 147 -15.71 1.32 6.14
C GLY A 147 -15.56 1.75 7.57
N LYS A 148 -14.96 0.91 8.38
CA LYS A 148 -14.80 1.20 9.80
C LYS A 148 -13.33 1.24 10.11
N ALA A 149 -12.90 2.29 10.82
CA ALA A 149 -11.50 2.44 11.20
C ALA A 149 -10.60 2.40 9.96
N VAL A 150 -10.77 3.39 9.08
CA VAL A 150 -10.06 3.48 7.81
C VAL A 150 -9.30 4.78 7.77
N ASP A 151 -7.97 4.70 7.82
CA ASP A 151 -7.14 5.88 8.06
C ASP A 151 -6.21 6.15 6.88
N VAL A 152 -6.28 7.40 6.43
CA VAL A 152 -5.60 7.87 5.23
C VAL A 152 -4.63 8.99 5.55
N VAL A 153 -3.38 8.80 5.16
CA VAL A 153 -2.38 9.86 5.25
C VAL A 153 -1.56 9.95 3.96
N THR A 154 -1.75 11.01 3.18
CA THR A 154 -1.01 11.20 1.92
C THR A 154 -0.22 12.49 1.92
N THR A 155 1.04 12.37 1.48
CA THR A 155 2.01 13.46 1.45
C THR A 155 2.80 13.45 0.15
N GLY A 156 3.05 14.64 -0.38
CA GLY A 156 3.80 14.78 -1.63
C GLY A 156 2.90 15.31 -2.74
N GLU A 157 3.43 15.32 -3.95
CA GLU A 157 2.64 15.74 -5.08
C GLU A 157 1.92 14.53 -5.63
N ALA A 158 0.62 14.68 -5.90
CA ALA A 158 -0.14 13.77 -6.75
C ALA A 158 -0.09 12.29 -6.31
N GLY A 159 -0.15 12.02 -4.99
CA GLY A 159 -0.21 10.68 -4.42
C GLY A 159 -1.58 10.39 -3.83
N ASP A 160 -2.20 9.32 -4.31
CA ASP A 160 -3.60 9.03 -4.01
C ASP A 160 -3.74 7.86 -3.04
N VAL A 161 -4.74 7.98 -2.18
CA VAL A 161 -5.10 6.97 -1.19
C VAL A 161 -6.52 6.58 -1.44
N LEU A 162 -6.71 5.28 -1.61
CA LEU A 162 -8.03 4.74 -1.52
C LEU A 162 -8.06 3.50 -0.65
N ILE A 163 -9.02 3.51 0.27
CA ILE A 163 -9.18 2.41 1.21
C ILE A 163 -10.64 1.99 1.33
N SER A 164 -10.86 0.69 1.30
CA SER A 164 -12.19 0.14 1.56
C SER A 164 -12.14 -1.21 2.25
N GLY A 165 -12.72 -1.25 3.44
CA GLY A 165 -12.66 -2.41 4.33
C GLY A 165 -12.91 -1.92 5.74
N ALA A 166 -13.03 -2.82 6.68
CA ALA A 166 -12.66 -2.48 8.02
C ALA A 166 -11.14 -2.54 8.15
N ALA A 167 -10.60 -1.59 8.92
CA ALA A 167 -9.23 -1.67 9.41
C ALA A 167 -8.20 -1.78 8.27
N ALA A 168 -8.30 -0.86 7.31
CA ALA A 168 -7.36 -0.78 6.20
C ALA A 168 -6.71 0.61 6.25
N ASP A 169 -5.39 0.63 6.08
CA ASP A 169 -4.55 1.79 6.33
C ASP A 169 -3.62 2.03 5.13
N VAL A 170 -3.57 3.27 4.64
CA VAL A 170 -2.99 3.58 3.34
C VAL A 170 -2.25 4.90 3.41
N VAL A 171 -0.93 4.83 3.21
CA VAL A 171 -0.04 5.97 3.51
C VAL A 171 0.97 6.26 2.40
N PRO A 172 0.57 6.86 1.28
CA PRO A 172 1.50 7.23 0.24
C PRO A 172 2.37 8.44 0.58
N SER A 173 3.65 8.38 0.20
CA SER A 173 4.62 9.46 0.42
C SER A 173 5.80 9.56 -0.56
N GLY A 174 5.87 10.62 -1.36
CA GLY A 174 7.02 10.87 -2.24
C GLY A 174 6.62 11.59 -3.51
N GLU A 175 7.52 11.74 -4.47
CA GLU A 175 7.03 11.78 -5.85
C GLU A 175 6.26 10.48 -6.11
N PRO A 176 5.18 10.58 -6.89
CA PRO A 176 3.86 10.08 -6.54
C PRO A 176 3.91 8.64 -6.09
N VAL A 177 3.66 8.49 -4.81
CA VAL A 177 3.48 7.23 -4.12
C VAL A 177 1.99 7.00 -4.03
N ASP A 178 1.58 5.76 -4.27
CA ASP A 178 0.17 5.40 -4.26
C ASP A 178 -0.07 4.16 -3.43
N VAL A 179 -1.18 4.17 -2.73
CA VAL A 179 -1.47 3.12 -1.79
C VAL A 179 -2.93 2.72 -1.90
N LEU A 180 -3.20 1.43 -1.70
CA LEU A 180 -4.53 0.89 -1.87
C LEU A 180 -4.84 -0.36 -1.07
N ALA A 181 -5.23 -0.19 0.17
CA ALA A 181 -5.54 -1.27 1.05
C ALA A 181 -7.05 -1.59 1.02
N SER A 182 -7.43 -2.87 1.09
CA SER A 182 -8.84 -3.29 1.11
C SER A 182 -9.22 -4.49 1.99
N GLY A 183 -9.89 -5.53 1.49
CA GLY A 183 -10.65 -6.54 2.26
C GLY A 183 -10.12 -6.98 3.62
N ASP A 184 -10.99 -7.34 4.54
CA ASP A 184 -10.60 -7.27 5.94
C ASP A 184 -9.62 -8.37 6.36
N PRO A 185 -8.42 -7.98 6.82
CA PRO A 185 -7.77 -6.66 6.69
C PRO A 185 -6.71 -6.67 5.58
N VAL A 186 -6.68 -5.68 4.68
CA VAL A 186 -5.59 -5.46 3.71
C VAL A 186 -4.98 -4.13 4.04
N ASP A 187 -3.73 -4.06 3.66
CA ASP A 187 -2.82 -2.92 3.73
C ASP A 187 -2.29 -2.81 2.30
N VAL A 188 -1.82 -1.70 1.81
CA VAL A 188 -0.95 -1.62 0.61
C VAL A 188 -0.03 -0.49 0.93
N LEU A 189 1.08 -0.31 0.20
CA LEU A 189 1.90 0.90 0.23
C LEU A 189 2.91 1.07 -0.95
N MET A 190 2.65 1.90 -1.97
CA MET A 190 3.61 2.93 -2.44
C MET A 190 4.15 2.86 -3.91
N SER A 191 4.77 3.96 -4.40
CA SER A 191 5.67 4.11 -5.58
C SER A 191 6.57 5.38 -5.56
N GLY A 192 7.90 5.33 -5.70
CA GLY A 192 8.75 6.50 -5.45
C GLY A 192 10.21 6.15 -5.64
N GLU A 193 11.16 7.00 -5.28
CA GLU A 193 12.54 6.50 -5.16
C GLU A 193 12.62 5.30 -4.19
N ALA A 194 11.66 5.15 -3.28
CA ALA A 194 11.59 4.03 -2.35
C ALA A 194 10.13 3.65 -2.11
N VAL A 195 9.88 2.35 -2.06
CA VAL A 195 8.52 1.83 -2.14
C VAL A 195 8.32 0.55 -1.39
N ASP A 196 7.26 0.54 -0.60
CA ASP A 196 7.18 -0.36 0.52
C ASP A 196 5.76 -0.86 0.66
N VAL A 197 5.31 -1.72 -0.25
CA VAL A 197 3.91 -2.13 -0.25
C VAL A 197 3.81 -3.22 0.82
N LEU A 198 2.72 -3.20 1.56
CA LEU A 198 2.47 -4.22 2.55
C LEU A 198 0.99 -4.48 2.55
N ALA A 199 0.58 -5.74 2.45
CA ALA A 199 -0.82 -6.11 2.43
C ALA A 199 -1.02 -7.34 3.27
N SER A 200 -2.14 -7.36 3.99
CA SER A 200 -2.64 -8.57 4.62
C SER A 200 -4.07 -8.90 4.14
N GLY A 201 -4.69 -9.96 4.63
CA GLY A 201 -6.12 -10.19 4.38
C GLY A 201 -6.41 -11.63 4.10
N GLU A 202 -7.66 -11.94 3.82
CA GLU A 202 -7.91 -13.23 3.18
C GLU A 202 -7.11 -13.34 1.86
N ALA A 203 -6.77 -12.21 1.25
CA ALA A 203 -5.91 -12.13 0.08
C ALA A 203 -5.21 -10.75 -0.02
N PRO A 204 -4.01 -10.61 0.52
CA PRO A 204 -3.19 -9.43 0.28
C PRO A 204 -2.36 -9.45 -0.98
N ASP A 205 -2.32 -8.25 -1.54
CA ASP A 205 -1.66 -8.01 -2.80
C ASP A 205 -0.75 -6.80 -2.67
N VAL A 206 0.52 -6.98 -3.03
CA VAL A 206 1.54 -5.97 -2.77
C VAL A 206 2.46 -5.73 -3.95
N VAL A 207 2.60 -4.46 -4.32
CA VAL A 207 3.23 -4.06 -5.58
C VAL A 207 4.07 -2.78 -5.49
N PRO A 208 5.24 -2.80 -4.84
CA PRO A 208 6.06 -1.62 -4.68
C PRO A 208 7.09 -1.52 -5.80
N CYS A 209 7.56 -0.30 -6.09
CA CYS A 209 8.44 0.01 -7.21
C CYS A 209 9.30 1.27 -7.05
N GLY A 210 10.54 1.13 -6.59
CA GLY A 210 11.48 2.24 -6.41
C GLY A 210 12.92 1.79 -6.47
N ASP A 211 13.84 2.73 -6.38
CA ASP A 211 15.26 2.39 -6.21
C ASP A 211 15.49 1.44 -5.02
N ALA A 212 14.54 1.37 -4.09
CA ALA A 212 14.37 0.25 -3.19
C ALA A 212 12.90 -0.19 -3.14
N VAL A 213 12.69 -1.50 -3.15
CA VAL A 213 11.39 -2.15 -3.11
C VAL A 213 11.34 -3.20 -2.03
N GLU A 214 10.38 -3.08 -1.14
CA GLU A 214 10.17 -4.06 -0.09
C GLU A 214 8.72 -4.51 -0.10
N VAL A 215 8.50 -5.82 -0.15
CA VAL A 215 7.17 -6.43 -0.21
C VAL A 215 7.01 -7.49 0.84
N VAL A 216 5.91 -7.36 1.57
CA VAL A 216 5.43 -8.44 2.42
C VAL A 216 3.92 -8.61 2.26
N THR A 217 3.50 -9.84 1.96
CA THR A 217 2.08 -10.20 1.89
C THR A 217 1.77 -11.50 2.58
N SER A 218 0.57 -11.57 3.17
CA SER A 218 0.09 -12.79 3.83
C SER A 218 -1.42 -12.99 3.90
N GLY A 219 -1.92 -14.08 3.35
CA GLY A 219 -3.34 -14.41 3.29
C GLY A 219 -3.55 -15.80 2.73
N GLY A 220 -4.79 -16.15 2.41
CA GLY A 220 -5.03 -17.38 1.68
C GLY A 220 -4.29 -17.37 0.33
N VAL A 221 -4.35 -16.25 -0.37
CA VAL A 221 -3.68 -16.06 -1.66
C VAL A 221 -2.88 -14.78 -1.60
N VAL A 222 -1.65 -14.83 -2.09
CA VAL A 222 -0.63 -13.85 -1.72
C VAL A 222 0.29 -13.56 -2.88
N ASP A 223 0.15 -12.34 -3.38
CA ASP A 223 0.81 -11.93 -4.61
C ASP A 223 1.74 -10.76 -4.38
N VAL A 224 2.96 -10.92 -4.88
CA VAL A 224 4.07 -9.99 -4.65
C VAL A 224 4.78 -9.70 -5.94
N VAL A 225 4.78 -8.42 -6.29
CA VAL A 225 5.43 -7.96 -7.50
C VAL A 225 6.24 -6.72 -7.24
N ALA A 226 7.53 -6.80 -7.50
CA ALA A 226 8.45 -5.73 -7.16
C ALA A 226 9.50 -5.44 -8.20
N SER A 227 9.86 -4.18 -8.32
CA SER A 227 10.91 -3.78 -9.24
C SER A 227 11.63 -2.50 -8.86
N GLY A 228 12.95 -2.53 -9.00
CA GLY A 228 13.72 -1.29 -9.08
C GLY A 228 15.17 -1.52 -8.72
N GLY A 229 15.70 -0.83 -7.73
CA GLY A 229 17.09 -1.04 -7.34
C GLY A 229 17.21 -2.31 -6.52
N ALA A 230 17.07 -2.24 -5.21
CA ALA A 230 17.00 -3.44 -4.37
C ALA A 230 15.55 -3.93 -4.25
N ALA A 231 15.33 -5.24 -4.16
CA ALA A 231 13.99 -5.82 -4.11
C ALA A 231 13.92 -7.05 -3.18
N ASP A 232 13.37 -6.87 -1.98
CA ASP A 232 13.29 -7.90 -0.93
C ASP A 232 11.83 -8.36 -0.71
N MET A 233 11.53 -9.60 -1.11
CA MET A 233 10.17 -10.14 -1.24
C MET A 233 9.91 -11.28 -0.27
N VAL A 234 8.87 -11.14 0.55
CA VAL A 234 8.49 -12.17 1.52
C VAL A 234 6.97 -12.41 1.55
N PRO A 235 6.38 -13.00 0.50
CA PRO A 235 5.02 -13.49 0.62
C PRO A 235 4.90 -14.85 1.27
N SER A 236 3.75 -15.04 1.92
CA SER A 236 3.33 -16.35 2.42
C SER A 236 1.82 -16.56 2.38
N GLY A 237 1.36 -17.64 1.77
CA GLY A 237 -0.06 -17.96 1.61
C GLY A 237 -0.26 -19.40 1.17
N ASP A 238 -1.51 -19.83 1.04
CA ASP A 238 -1.79 -21.16 0.49
C ASP A 238 -1.25 -21.22 -0.95
N ASP A 239 -1.37 -20.10 -1.67
CA ASP A 239 -0.88 -19.89 -3.03
C ASP A 239 -0.04 -18.61 -3.05
N VAL A 240 1.24 -18.72 -3.45
CA VAL A 240 2.20 -17.62 -3.39
C VAL A 240 3.00 -17.43 -4.66
N ASP A 241 2.80 -16.26 -5.26
CA ASP A 241 3.53 -15.84 -6.44
C ASP A 241 4.45 -14.66 -6.14
N VAL A 242 5.75 -14.84 -6.41
CA VAL A 242 6.75 -13.78 -6.35
C VAL A 242 7.38 -13.53 -7.70
N VAL A 243 7.27 -12.29 -8.16
CA VAL A 243 8.01 -11.80 -9.32
C VAL A 243 8.79 -10.56 -8.94
N THR A 244 10.12 -10.64 -9.00
CA THR A 244 10.96 -9.50 -8.60
C THR A 244 12.21 -9.32 -9.45
N SER A 245 12.55 -8.05 -9.66
CA SER A 245 13.74 -7.67 -10.41
C SER A 245 14.44 -6.46 -9.81
N GLY A 246 15.76 -6.53 -9.75
CA GLY A 246 16.56 -5.52 -9.10
C GLY A 246 18.05 -5.76 -9.25
N ASP A 247 18.85 -4.79 -8.86
CA ASP A 247 20.27 -5.01 -8.64
C ASP A 247 20.52 -6.14 -7.64
N THR A 248 19.76 -6.18 -6.56
CA THR A 248 19.78 -7.25 -5.55
C THR A 248 18.35 -7.69 -5.30
N VAL A 249 18.11 -9.00 -5.39
CA VAL A 249 16.78 -9.58 -5.31
C VAL A 249 16.80 -10.75 -4.35
N ASP A 250 16.12 -10.60 -3.23
CA ASP A 250 16.01 -11.63 -2.21
C ASP A 250 14.54 -12.07 -2.14
N VAL A 251 14.27 -13.35 -2.39
CA VAL A 251 12.93 -13.93 -2.31
C VAL A 251 12.88 -15.06 -1.31
N VAL A 252 12.03 -14.90 -0.30
CA VAL A 252 11.71 -15.96 0.64
C VAL A 252 10.22 -16.18 0.63
N SER A 253 9.77 -17.23 -0.06
CA SER A 253 8.34 -17.54 -0.20
C SER A 253 7.99 -18.86 0.47
N SER A 254 6.83 -18.95 1.11
CA SER A 254 6.36 -20.15 1.80
C SER A 254 4.85 -20.36 1.62
N GLY A 255 4.42 -21.59 1.36
CA GLY A 255 3.04 -21.88 0.99
C GLY A 255 2.86 -23.31 0.50
N GLU A 256 1.63 -23.66 0.11
CA GLU A 256 1.37 -24.96 -0.51
C GLU A 256 1.91 -24.96 -1.94
N ALA A 257 1.64 -23.89 -2.68
CA ALA A 257 2.16 -23.65 -4.02
C ALA A 257 2.97 -22.35 -4.04
N ILE A 258 4.23 -22.42 -4.49
CA ILE A 258 5.14 -21.28 -4.56
C ILE A 258 5.72 -21.16 -5.97
N GLU A 259 5.58 -20.00 -6.59
CA GLU A 259 6.26 -19.69 -7.84
C GLU A 259 7.17 -18.47 -7.68
N VAL A 260 8.48 -18.63 -7.91
CA VAL A 260 9.46 -17.54 -7.80
C VAL A 260 10.20 -17.31 -9.12
N LEU A 261 10.00 -16.12 -9.68
CA LEU A 261 10.76 -15.61 -10.81
C LEU A 261 11.56 -14.38 -10.41
N ALA A 262 12.88 -14.53 -10.33
CA ALA A 262 13.76 -13.49 -9.80
C ALA A 262 14.95 -13.19 -10.73
N SER A 263 15.27 -11.91 -10.96
CA SER A 263 16.40 -11.52 -11.82
C SER A 263 17.15 -10.30 -11.32
N GLY A 264 18.48 -10.37 -11.35
CA GLY A 264 19.29 -9.30 -10.77
C GLY A 264 20.79 -9.52 -10.82
N LYS A 265 21.57 -8.60 -10.25
CA LYS A 265 23.01 -8.84 -10.12
C LYS A 265 23.28 -9.90 -9.06
N GLY A 266 22.55 -9.86 -7.95
CA GLY A 266 22.43 -10.95 -6.97
C GLY A 266 20.98 -11.38 -6.85
N VAL A 267 20.72 -12.69 -6.87
CA VAL A 267 19.39 -13.27 -6.76
C VAL A 267 19.42 -14.44 -5.78
N ASP A 268 18.86 -14.26 -4.59
CA ASP A 268 18.81 -15.30 -3.56
C ASP A 268 17.35 -15.76 -3.40
N VAL A 269 17.06 -17.04 -3.66
CA VAL A 269 15.70 -17.61 -3.58
C VAL A 269 15.65 -18.79 -2.63
N VAL A 270 14.78 -18.69 -1.63
CA VAL A 270 14.52 -19.75 -0.63
C VAL A 270 13.02 -20.08 -0.64
N MET A 271 12.67 -21.34 -0.93
CA MET A 271 11.28 -21.79 -1.03
C MET A 271 11.00 -23.01 -0.14
N PRO A 272 10.65 -22.81 1.15
CA PRO A 272 10.08 -23.84 2.01
C PRO A 272 8.56 -23.96 1.76
N GLY A 273 8.17 -24.83 0.85
CA GLY A 273 6.76 -25.11 0.53
C GLY A 273 6.53 -26.56 0.13
N GLU A 274 5.28 -26.93 -0.14
CA GLU A 274 5.00 -28.29 -0.61
C GLU A 274 5.41 -28.45 -2.09
N ALA A 275 4.99 -27.51 -2.94
CA ALA A 275 5.39 -27.42 -4.33
C ALA A 275 5.99 -26.03 -4.62
N GLY A 276 7.10 -25.99 -5.36
CA GLY A 276 7.83 -24.74 -5.58
C GLY A 276 8.64 -24.68 -6.87
N ASP A 277 8.29 -23.81 -7.81
CA ASP A 277 9.10 -23.61 -9.03
C ASP A 277 9.92 -22.32 -8.94
N VAL A 278 11.22 -22.40 -9.26
CA VAL A 278 12.14 -21.25 -9.21
C VAL A 278 12.97 -21.11 -10.48
N VAL A 279 12.91 -19.91 -11.05
CA VAL A 279 13.72 -19.51 -12.19
C VAL A 279 14.50 -18.25 -11.84
N THR A 280 15.84 -18.34 -11.84
CA THR A 280 16.71 -17.19 -11.56
C THR A 280 17.68 -16.89 -12.70
N SER A 281 17.99 -15.61 -12.89
CA SER A 281 19.06 -15.20 -13.80
C SER A 281 19.81 -13.99 -13.27
N GLY A 282 21.15 -14.06 -13.27
CA GLY A 282 21.94 -13.00 -12.65
C GLY A 282 23.44 -13.17 -12.74
N ALA A 283 24.17 -12.25 -12.08
CA ALA A 283 25.61 -12.38 -11.95
C ALA A 283 26.01 -13.34 -10.81
N ALA A 284 25.13 -13.49 -9.82
CA ALA A 284 25.16 -14.51 -8.77
C ALA A 284 23.72 -14.98 -8.49
N ALA A 285 23.53 -16.27 -8.26
CA ALA A 285 22.26 -16.82 -7.83
C ALA A 285 22.41 -17.99 -6.85
N ASP A 286 21.79 -17.86 -5.68
CA ASP A 286 21.75 -18.89 -4.63
C ASP A 286 20.30 -19.40 -4.51
N VAL A 287 20.07 -20.69 -4.78
CA VAL A 287 18.70 -21.25 -4.82
C VAL A 287 18.56 -22.47 -3.91
N VAL A 288 17.60 -22.40 -2.99
CA VAL A 288 17.34 -23.42 -1.96
C VAL A 288 15.84 -23.80 -1.96
N PRO A 289 15.39 -24.74 -2.82
CA PRO A 289 14.06 -25.32 -2.70
C PRO A 289 14.04 -26.40 -1.61
N SER A 290 12.93 -26.49 -0.89
CA SER A 290 12.62 -27.62 -0.02
C SER A 290 11.13 -27.89 -0.09
N GLY A 291 10.77 -29.11 -0.48
CA GLY A 291 9.38 -29.50 -0.71
C GLY A 291 9.27 -30.88 -1.32
N ASP A 292 8.06 -31.24 -1.75
CA ASP A 292 7.81 -32.49 -2.44
C ASP A 292 8.33 -32.42 -3.87
N THR A 293 8.10 -31.30 -4.55
CA THR A 293 8.49 -31.09 -5.95
C THR A 293 8.98 -29.66 -6.19
N ALA A 294 10.15 -29.51 -6.80
CA ALA A 294 10.64 -28.23 -7.29
C ALA A 294 11.36 -28.33 -8.64
N VAL A 295 11.03 -27.43 -9.58
CA VAL A 295 11.85 -27.20 -10.77
C VAL A 295 12.77 -26.00 -10.52
N VAL A 296 14.08 -26.23 -10.56
CA VAL A 296 15.11 -25.19 -10.38
C VAL A 296 15.86 -24.94 -11.67
N VAL A 297 15.66 -23.76 -12.27
CA VAL A 297 16.41 -23.33 -13.47
C VAL A 297 17.18 -22.06 -13.16
N THR A 298 18.51 -22.14 -13.20
CA THR A 298 19.39 -20.99 -12.95
C THR A 298 20.32 -20.74 -14.13
N SER A 299 20.60 -19.47 -14.43
CA SER A 299 21.46 -19.12 -15.56
C SER A 299 22.40 -17.95 -15.29
N ARG A 300 23.60 -18.05 -15.88
CA ARG A 300 24.69 -17.06 -15.86
C ARG A 300 25.36 -16.97 -14.48
N GLY A 301 26.43 -16.18 -14.40
CA GLY A 301 27.02 -15.85 -13.10
C GLY A 301 27.71 -17.01 -12.37
N ALA A 302 27.84 -16.83 -11.06
CA ALA A 302 28.05 -17.92 -10.11
C ALA A 302 26.68 -18.47 -9.68
N VAL A 303 26.56 -19.79 -9.58
CA VAL A 303 25.30 -20.48 -9.29
C VAL A 303 25.55 -21.52 -8.21
N ASP A 304 24.86 -21.39 -7.09
CA ASP A 304 24.85 -22.36 -6.01
C ASP A 304 23.42 -22.91 -5.82
N VAL A 305 23.24 -24.23 -5.94
CA VAL A 305 21.93 -24.90 -5.74
C VAL A 305 22.03 -25.96 -4.66
N VAL A 306 21.19 -25.85 -3.63
CA VAL A 306 21.05 -26.84 -2.55
C VAL A 306 19.64 -27.41 -2.56
N SER A 307 19.47 -28.63 -3.09
CA SER A 307 18.17 -29.29 -3.22
C SER A 307 18.03 -30.46 -2.24
N SER A 308 16.92 -30.47 -1.51
CA SER A 308 16.56 -31.52 -0.54
C SER A 308 15.19 -32.15 -0.78
N GLY A 309 14.51 -31.79 -1.88
CA GLY A 309 13.16 -32.24 -2.17
C GLY A 309 13.04 -33.70 -2.61
N GLU A 310 11.81 -34.19 -2.72
CA GLU A 310 11.59 -35.60 -3.05
C GLU A 310 11.83 -35.88 -4.54
N ALA A 311 11.39 -34.99 -5.42
CA ALA A 311 11.46 -35.11 -6.88
C ALA A 311 11.79 -33.78 -7.56
N ASP A 312 12.96 -33.20 -7.21
CA ASP A 312 13.40 -31.92 -7.76
C ASP A 312 14.12 -32.10 -9.12
N ASP A 313 13.82 -31.25 -10.09
CA ASP A 313 14.54 -31.17 -11.37
C ASP A 313 15.44 -29.91 -11.37
N VAL A 314 16.76 -30.11 -11.37
CA VAL A 314 17.76 -29.04 -11.18
C VAL A 314 18.61 -28.84 -12.44
N VAL A 315 18.43 -27.69 -13.12
CA VAL A 315 19.11 -27.34 -14.39
C VAL A 315 19.96 -26.06 -14.26
N PRO A 316 21.11 -26.10 -13.54
CA PRO A 316 21.94 -24.94 -13.35
C PRO A 316 22.92 -24.70 -14.51
N SER A 317 23.05 -23.45 -14.94
CA SER A 317 24.00 -23.06 -16.00
C SER A 317 24.79 -21.79 -15.64
N GLY A 318 26.12 -21.85 -15.60
CA GLY A 318 26.91 -20.73 -15.05
C GLY A 318 28.39 -20.73 -15.43
N ASN A 319 29.13 -19.74 -14.93
CA ASN A 319 30.59 -19.77 -14.99
C ASN A 319 31.13 -20.76 -13.95
N THR A 320 30.61 -20.67 -12.72
CA THR A 320 30.84 -21.59 -11.60
C THR A 320 29.48 -22.12 -11.19
N VAL A 321 29.36 -23.44 -11.08
CA VAL A 321 28.11 -24.14 -10.75
C VAL A 321 28.41 -25.16 -9.65
N ASP A 322 27.92 -24.89 -8.45
CA ASP A 322 28.05 -25.79 -7.29
C ASP A 322 26.67 -26.35 -6.93
N VAL A 323 26.56 -27.67 -6.86
CA VAL A 323 25.29 -28.38 -6.67
C VAL A 323 25.42 -29.40 -5.53
N VAL A 324 24.61 -29.25 -4.48
CA VAL A 324 24.55 -30.17 -3.34
C VAL A 324 23.16 -30.78 -3.22
N MET A 325 23.08 -32.11 -3.16
CA MET A 325 21.80 -32.83 -3.18
C MET A 325 21.71 -33.97 -2.17
N SER A 326 20.59 -34.01 -1.44
CA SER A 326 20.29 -35.06 -0.45
C SER A 326 18.88 -35.68 -0.59
N GLY A 327 18.11 -35.27 -1.60
CA GLY A 327 16.74 -35.74 -1.87
C GLY A 327 16.65 -37.17 -2.43
N LYS A 328 15.45 -37.63 -2.79
CA LYS A 328 15.19 -39.04 -3.20
C LYS A 328 15.22 -39.30 -4.70
N ALA A 329 14.82 -38.34 -5.52
CA ALA A 329 14.73 -38.48 -6.97
C ALA A 329 15.08 -37.14 -7.62
N VAL A 330 16.22 -36.56 -7.19
CA VAL A 330 16.68 -35.27 -7.69
C VAL A 330 17.45 -35.47 -9.00
N GLU A 331 16.96 -34.92 -10.11
CA GLU A 331 17.62 -34.96 -11.42
C GLU A 331 18.46 -33.69 -11.66
N VAL A 332 19.66 -33.83 -12.26
CA VAL A 332 20.60 -32.72 -12.48
C VAL A 332 21.05 -32.67 -13.92
N LEU A 333 20.85 -31.53 -14.57
CA LEU A 333 21.48 -31.20 -15.85
C LEU A 333 22.31 -29.91 -15.70
N ALA A 334 23.56 -30.06 -15.28
CA ALA A 334 24.45 -28.93 -15.00
C ALA A 334 25.35 -28.59 -16.20
N SER A 335 25.55 -27.29 -16.46
CA SER A 335 26.52 -26.83 -17.47
C SER A 335 27.33 -25.62 -17.03
N GLY A 336 28.64 -25.59 -17.31
CA GLY A 336 29.46 -24.45 -16.91
C GLY A 336 30.95 -24.57 -17.20
N LYS A 337 31.74 -23.56 -16.84
CA LYS A 337 33.20 -23.64 -16.97
C LYS A 337 33.82 -24.48 -15.85
N VAL A 338 33.28 -24.32 -14.64
CA VAL A 338 33.59 -25.10 -13.44
C VAL A 338 32.26 -25.62 -12.89
N VAL A 339 32.14 -26.93 -12.70
CA VAL A 339 30.93 -27.60 -12.22
C VAL A 339 31.30 -28.60 -11.12
N ASP A 340 30.92 -28.35 -9.87
CA ASP A 340 31.16 -29.25 -8.74
C ASP A 340 29.81 -29.81 -8.21
N VAL A 341 29.67 -31.14 -8.16
CA VAL A 341 28.42 -31.81 -7.74
C VAL A 341 28.66 -32.77 -6.57
N VAL A 342 27.96 -32.58 -5.45
CA VAL A 342 28.01 -33.46 -4.25
C VAL A 342 26.65 -34.12 -4.03
N MET A 343 26.60 -35.45 -3.92
CA MET A 343 25.34 -36.20 -3.84
C MET A 343 25.31 -37.15 -2.64
N SER A 344 24.39 -36.96 -1.69
CA SER A 344 24.16 -37.87 -0.54
C SER A 344 22.79 -38.55 -0.54
N GLY A 345 21.95 -38.26 -1.55
CA GLY A 345 20.56 -38.72 -1.68
C GLY A 345 20.38 -40.10 -2.32
N GLU A 346 19.12 -40.47 -2.57
CA GLU A 346 18.74 -41.69 -3.30
C GLU A 346 18.40 -41.35 -4.77
N ALA A 347 18.51 -42.32 -5.69
CA ALA A 347 17.91 -42.39 -7.04
C ALA A 347 17.82 -41.12 -7.94
N GLY A 348 18.87 -40.29 -8.01
CA GLY A 348 18.96 -39.13 -8.92
C GLY A 348 19.91 -39.31 -10.11
N ASP A 349 19.54 -38.80 -11.29
CA ASP A 349 20.38 -38.81 -12.50
C ASP A 349 21.17 -37.51 -12.64
N VAL A 350 22.47 -37.58 -12.98
CA VAL A 350 23.34 -36.39 -13.15
C VAL A 350 24.01 -36.37 -14.52
N LEU A 351 23.66 -35.37 -15.33
CA LEU A 351 24.28 -35.02 -16.60
C LEU A 351 25.06 -33.72 -16.46
N ILE A 352 26.37 -33.75 -16.71
CA ILE A 352 27.24 -32.56 -16.63
C ILE A 352 27.89 -32.26 -17.99
N SER A 353 27.85 -31.01 -18.40
CA SER A 353 28.60 -30.49 -19.56
C SER A 353 29.47 -29.29 -19.17
N GLY A 354 30.79 -29.46 -19.06
CA GLY A 354 31.65 -28.38 -18.59
C GLY A 354 33.14 -28.62 -18.72
N ALA A 355 33.92 -27.53 -18.78
CA ALA A 355 35.35 -27.58 -19.06
C ALA A 355 36.18 -28.15 -17.88
N ALA A 356 35.70 -28.00 -16.65
CA ALA A 356 36.22 -28.62 -15.44
C ALA A 356 35.04 -29.08 -14.59
N ALA A 357 34.94 -30.38 -14.33
CA ALA A 357 33.85 -30.96 -13.54
C ALA A 357 34.39 -31.90 -12.45
N ASP A 358 33.97 -31.73 -11.19
CA ASP A 358 34.23 -32.64 -10.06
C ASP A 358 32.91 -33.19 -9.50
N VAL A 359 32.89 -34.47 -9.11
CA VAL A 359 31.68 -35.16 -8.64
C VAL A 359 31.99 -36.02 -7.42
N VAL A 360 31.33 -35.76 -6.29
CA VAL A 360 31.50 -36.46 -5.01
C VAL A 360 30.22 -37.21 -4.62
N PRO A 361 30.07 -38.50 -4.98
CA PRO A 361 28.97 -39.34 -4.53
C PRO A 361 29.17 -39.90 -3.12
N CYS A 362 28.16 -39.77 -2.27
CA CYS A 362 28.04 -40.42 -0.96
C CYS A 362 26.68 -41.11 -0.71
N GLY A 363 25.79 -41.20 -1.73
CA GLY A 363 24.48 -41.90 -1.72
C GLY A 363 24.38 -43.11 -2.66
N ASP A 364 23.21 -43.78 -2.66
CA ASP A 364 22.94 -45.01 -3.42
C ASP A 364 22.18 -44.70 -4.74
N THR A 365 22.55 -45.37 -5.85
CA THR A 365 21.80 -45.47 -7.14
C THR A 365 21.78 -44.28 -8.12
N ALA A 366 22.75 -43.36 -8.09
CA ALA A 366 22.83 -42.29 -9.10
C ALA A 366 23.51 -42.74 -10.43
N ASP A 367 22.86 -42.49 -11.57
CA ASP A 367 23.47 -42.62 -12.91
C ASP A 367 24.13 -41.29 -13.33
N MET A 368 25.39 -41.34 -13.78
CA MET A 368 26.19 -40.14 -14.07
C MET A 368 26.78 -40.14 -15.48
N VAL A 369 26.64 -39.02 -16.19
CA VAL A 369 27.30 -38.77 -17.49
C VAL A 369 27.99 -37.40 -17.48
N THR A 370 29.32 -37.40 -17.66
CA THR A 370 30.12 -36.17 -17.83
C THR A 370 30.58 -36.03 -19.28
N SER A 371 30.42 -34.84 -19.85
CA SER A 371 30.95 -34.47 -21.18
C SER A 371 31.84 -33.23 -21.05
N GLY A 372 33.06 -33.32 -21.60
CA GLY A 372 34.08 -32.26 -21.57
C GLY A 372 34.42 -31.72 -22.94
#